data_AF-A0A7W1QRL5-F1
#
_entry.id   AF-A0A7W1QRL5-F1
#
_cell.length_a   1.000
_cell.length_b   1.000
_cell.length_c   1.000
_cell.angle_alpha   90.00
_cell.angle_beta   90.00
_cell.angle_gamma   90.00
#
_symmetry.space_group_name_H-M   'P 1'
#
loop_
_entity.id
_entity.type
_entity.pdbx_description
1 polymer ?
#
loop_
_entity_poly.entity_id
_entity_poly.type
_entity_poly.pdbx_seq_one_letter_code
_entity_poly.pdbx_strand_id
1 'polypeptide(L)'
;MQRLMPTLIFLAGVGQLGVLIASALVPFQLKWKTELAVLPRLHRQMCWVYGGYVVLAIAAFGLISLFNAGELANGSGLARGVCGYIAV
;
A
#
# COMPACT_ATOMS: atom_id res chain seq x y z
N MET A 1 20.46 -7.23 -16.53
CA MET A 1 19.29 -6.47 -16.04
C MET A 1 17.97 -7.24 -16.06
N GLN A 2 17.56 -7.89 -17.18
CA GLN A 2 16.21 -8.46 -17.34
C GLN A 2 15.80 -9.52 -16.29
N ARG A 3 16.74 -10.33 -15.77
CA ARG A 3 16.44 -11.30 -14.71
C ARG A 3 16.30 -10.69 -13.31
N LEU A 4 16.82 -9.48 -13.09
CA LEU A 4 16.77 -8.81 -11.77
C LEU A 4 15.46 -8.04 -11.55
N MET A 5 14.88 -7.46 -12.61
CA MET A 5 13.69 -6.61 -12.47
C MET A 5 12.51 -7.32 -11.80
N PRO A 6 12.10 -8.54 -12.20
CA PRO A 6 11.03 -9.25 -11.50
C PRO A 6 11.37 -9.51 -10.02
N THR A 7 12.62 -9.86 -9.70
CA THR A 7 13.03 -10.08 -8.31
C THR A 7 12.97 -8.80 -7.47
N LEU A 8 13.36 -7.66 -8.05
CA LEU A 8 13.27 -6.36 -7.37
C LEU A 8 11.82 -5.94 -7.15
N ILE A 9 10.95 -6.12 -8.15
CA ILE A 9 9.51 -5.83 -8.03
C ILE A 9 8.85 -6.74 -6.98
N PHE A 10 9.23 -8.03 -6.96
CA PHE A 10 8.78 -8.96 -5.93
C PHE A 10 9.21 -8.51 -4.53
N LEU A 11 10.49 -8.17 -4.34
CA LEU A 11 11.01 -7.65 -3.07
C LEU A 11 10.32 -6.34 -2.66
N ALA A 12 10.05 -5.44 -3.60
CA ALA A 12 9.28 -4.24 -3.37
C ALA A 12 7.86 -4.58 -2.90
N GLY A 13 7.20 -5.58 -3.49
CA GLY A 13 5.91 -6.10 -3.04
C GLY A 13 5.94 -6.62 -1.61
N VAL A 14 6.97 -7.38 -1.22
CA VAL A 14 7.20 -7.81 0.18
C VAL A 14 7.35 -6.60 1.10
N GLY A 15 8.15 -5.60 0.69
CA GLY A 15 8.34 -4.36 1.42
C GLY A 15 7.01 -3.61 1.65
N GLN A 16 6.18 -3.52 0.61
CA GLN A 16 4.85 -2.91 0.65
C GLN A 16 3.97 -3.59 1.72
N LEU A 17 3.97 -4.93 1.76
CA LEU A 17 3.24 -5.66 2.80
C LEU A 17 3.82 -5.44 4.20
N GLY A 18 5.13 -5.25 4.32
CA GLY A 18 5.76 -4.83 5.57
C GLY A 18 5.23 -3.48 6.10
N VAL A 19 4.97 -2.52 5.20
CA VAL A 19 4.37 -1.22 5.56
C VAL A 19 2.97 -1.38 6.16
N LEU A 20 2.20 -2.42 5.78
CA LEU A 20 0.89 -2.68 6.40
C LEU A 20 1.00 -2.89 7.91
N ILE A 21 2.07 -3.53 8.37
CA ILE A 21 2.32 -3.75 9.80
C ILE A 21 2.49 -2.38 10.49
N ALA A 22 3.32 -1.51 9.91
CA ALA A 22 3.51 -0.15 10.43
C ALA A 22 2.18 0.63 10.44
N SER A 23 1.42 0.59 9.34
CA SER A 23 0.11 1.25 9.21
C SER A 23 -0.92 0.73 10.20
N ALA A 24 -0.90 -0.56 10.53
CA ALA A 24 -1.79 -1.14 11.55
C ALA A 24 -1.41 -0.74 12.99
N LEU A 25 -0.12 -0.48 13.24
CA LEU A 25 0.36 -0.03 14.55
C LEU A 25 0.00 1.43 14.86
N VAL A 26 -0.08 2.29 13.84
CA VAL A 26 -0.44 3.72 13.98
C VAL A 26 -1.73 3.95 14.78
N PRO A 27 -2.91 3.38 14.41
CA PRO A 27 -4.15 3.62 15.15
C PRO A 27 -4.11 3.10 16.59
N PHE A 28 -3.29 2.07 16.86
CA PHE A 28 -3.11 1.52 18.20
C PHE A 28 -2.21 2.40 19.07
N GLN A 29 -1.03 2.77 18.56
CA GLN A 29 -0.05 3.61 19.26
C GLN A 29 -0.59 5.01 19.57
N LEU A 30 -1.36 5.59 18.63
CA LEU A 30 -1.98 6.91 18.79
C LEU A 30 -3.35 6.85 19.48
N LYS A 31 -3.80 5.68 19.94
CA LYS A 31 -5.09 5.49 20.64
C LYS A 31 -6.25 6.19 19.93
N TRP A 32 -6.37 6.01 18.61
CA TRP A 32 -7.33 6.73 17.76
C TRP A 32 -8.76 6.69 18.28
N LYS A 33 -9.16 5.59 18.92
CA LYS A 33 -10.49 5.46 19.52
C LYS A 33 -10.76 6.52 20.60
N THR A 34 -9.76 6.89 21.38
CA THR A 34 -9.84 7.89 22.45
C THR A 34 -9.57 9.29 21.90
N GLU A 35 -8.48 9.48 21.16
CA GLU A 35 -8.06 10.79 20.67
C GLU A 35 -9.05 11.36 19.63
N LEU A 36 -9.64 10.52 18.78
CA LEU A 36 -10.64 10.97 17.80
C LEU A 36 -12.05 11.13 18.39
N ALA A 37 -12.25 10.82 19.67
CA ALA A 37 -13.57 10.92 20.30
C ALA A 37 -14.05 12.38 20.46
N VAL A 38 -13.11 13.31 20.63
CA VAL A 38 -13.39 14.76 20.72
C VAL A 38 -13.89 15.35 19.39
N LEU A 39 -13.60 14.69 18.27
CA LEU A 39 -14.00 15.16 16.95
C LEU A 39 -15.49 14.87 16.64
N PRO A 40 -16.14 15.73 15.83
CA PRO A 40 -17.46 15.44 15.28
C PRO A 40 -17.47 14.09 14.54
N ARG A 41 -18.62 13.42 14.55
CA ARG A 41 -18.79 12.06 13.99
C ARG A 41 -18.26 11.92 12.56
N LEU A 42 -18.53 12.91 11.70
CA LEU A 42 -18.09 12.92 10.31
C LEU A 42 -16.56 12.87 10.19
N HIS A 43 -15.85 13.73 10.92
CA HIS A 43 -14.39 13.80 10.89
C HIS A 43 -13.75 12.50 11.38
N ARG A 44 -14.28 11.93 12.47
CA ARG A 44 -13.81 10.62 12.96
C ARG A 44 -14.00 9.53 11.91
N GLN A 45 -15.15 9.49 11.22
CA GLN A 45 -15.37 8.53 10.15
C GLN A 45 -14.40 8.73 8.99
N MET A 46 -14.12 9.98 8.60
CA MET A 46 -13.15 10.27 7.54
C MET A 46 -11.74 9.76 7.89
N CYS A 47 -11.27 9.96 9.12
CA CYS A 47 -9.97 9.42 9.56
C CYS A 47 -9.89 7.89 9.39
N TRP A 48 -10.94 7.17 9.78
CA TRP A 48 -11.00 5.72 9.64
C TRP A 48 -11.10 5.27 8.18
N VAL A 49 -11.92 5.94 7.36
CA VAL A 49 -12.10 5.59 5.95
C VAL A 49 -10.82 5.85 5.16
N TYR A 50 -10.15 6.99 5.37
CA TYR A 50 -8.89 7.27 4.71
C TYR A 50 -7.78 6.32 5.15
N GLY A 51 -7.67 6.03 6.46
CA GLY A 51 -6.72 5.03 6.94
C GLY A 51 -6.96 3.66 6.31
N GLY A 52 -8.21 3.22 6.26
CA GLY A 52 -8.59 1.97 5.58
C GLY A 52 -8.29 1.97 4.09
N TYR A 53 -8.56 3.07 3.39
CA TYR A 53 -8.26 3.23 1.96
C TYR A 53 -6.76 3.07 1.68
N VAL A 54 -5.90 3.74 2.46
CA VAL A 54 -4.44 3.64 2.33
C VAL A 54 -3.96 2.21 2.57
N VAL A 55 -4.45 1.55 3.62
CA VAL A 55 -4.09 0.15 3.93
C VAL A 55 -4.48 -0.79 2.79
N LEU A 56 -5.69 -0.64 2.24
CA LEU A 56 -6.16 -1.45 1.12
C LEU A 56 -5.36 -1.19 -0.16
N ALA A 57 -4.99 0.06 -0.43
CA ALA A 57 -4.15 0.42 -1.58
C ALA A 57 -2.76 -0.21 -1.47
N ILE A 58 -2.09 -0.09 -0.31
CA ILE A 58 -0.80 -0.72 -0.03
C ILE A 58 -0.88 -2.23 -0.22
N ALA A 59 -1.94 -2.87 0.30
CA ALA A 59 -2.14 -4.30 0.14
C ALA A 59 -2.33 -4.69 -1.33
N ALA A 60 -3.15 -3.96 -2.08
CA ALA A 60 -3.36 -4.19 -3.50
C ALA A 60 -2.04 -4.07 -4.28
N PHE A 61 -1.26 -3.01 -4.05
CA PHE A 61 0.02 -2.78 -4.72
C PHE A 61 1.05 -3.84 -4.38
N GLY A 62 1.13 -4.24 -3.11
CA GLY A 62 1.98 -5.34 -2.65
C GLY A 62 1.63 -6.65 -3.34
N LEU A 63 0.35 -7.03 -3.34
CA LEU A 63 -0.12 -8.28 -3.97
C LEU A 63 0.07 -8.26 -5.49
N ILE A 64 -0.24 -7.15 -6.17
CA ILE A 64 0.01 -6.99 -7.60
C ILE A 64 1.49 -7.19 -7.90
N SER A 65 2.37 -6.56 -7.12
CA SER A 65 3.83 -6.67 -7.29
C SER A 65 4.36 -8.08 -7.00
N LEU A 66 3.78 -8.80 -6.03
CA LEU A 66 4.18 -10.17 -5.69
C LEU A 66 3.77 -11.18 -6.76
N PHE A 67 2.50 -11.13 -7.21
CA PHE A 67 1.95 -12.14 -8.12
C PHE A 67 2.23 -11.83 -9.59
N ASN A 68 2.43 -10.57 -9.96
CA ASN A 68 2.59 -10.14 -11.35
C ASN A 68 3.96 -9.50 -11.62
N ALA A 69 4.98 -9.78 -10.80
CA ALA A 69 6.31 -9.21 -10.94
C ALA A 69 6.92 -9.38 -12.35
N GLY A 70 6.71 -10.55 -12.96
CA GLY A 70 7.17 -10.84 -14.33
C GLY A 70 6.50 -9.96 -15.38
N GLU A 71 5.17 -9.82 -15.30
CA GLU A 71 4.39 -8.99 -16.23
C GLU A 71 4.73 -7.50 -16.07
N LEU A 72 4.90 -7.04 -14.83
CA LEU A 72 5.31 -5.67 -14.53
C LEU A 72 6.73 -5.35 -15.02
N ALA A 73 7.60 -6.36 -15.10
CA ALA A 73 8.96 -6.21 -15.63
C ALA A 73 9.03 -6.28 -17.17
N ASN A 74 7.95 -6.64 -17.88
CA ASN A 74 7.99 -6.88 -19.32
C ASN A 74 8.17 -5.58 -20.15
N GLY A 75 7.86 -4.42 -19.56
CA GLY A 75 8.04 -3.12 -20.20
C GLY A 75 6.91 -2.66 -21.10
N SER A 76 5.80 -3.40 -21.19
CA SER A 76 4.57 -2.98 -21.87
C SER A 76 4.04 -1.64 -21.35
N GLY A 77 3.21 -0.98 -22.16
CA GLY A 77 2.57 0.28 -21.77
C GLY A 77 1.77 0.16 -20.47
N LEU A 78 1.03 -0.94 -20.30
CA LEU A 78 0.28 -1.21 -19.07
C LEU A 78 1.21 -1.41 -17.87
N ALA A 79 2.27 -2.22 -18.02
CA ALA A 79 3.25 -2.46 -16.96
C ALA A 79 3.88 -1.15 -16.48
N ARG A 80 4.28 -0.28 -17.42
CA ARG A 80 4.84 1.04 -17.11
C ARG A 80 3.81 1.97 -16.44
N GLY A 81 2.56 1.95 -16.89
CA GLY A 81 1.48 2.74 -16.30
C GLY A 81 1.20 2.32 -14.85
N VAL A 82 1.10 1.03 -14.58
CA VAL A 82 0.89 0.49 -13.23
C VAL A 82 2.08 0.80 -12.33
N CYS A 83 3.31 0.55 -12.78
CA CYS A 83 4.51 0.89 -12.01
C CYS A 83 4.59 2.40 -11.72
N GLY A 84 4.22 3.25 -12.68
CA GLY A 84 4.16 4.70 -12.50
C GLY A 84 3.10 5.12 -11.49
N TYR A 85 1.93 4.48 -11.50
CA TYR A 85 0.87 4.74 -10.52
C TYR A 85 1.25 4.31 -9.10
N ILE A 86 1.85 3.12 -8.93
CA ILE A 86 2.29 2.61 -7.63
C ILE A 86 3.42 3.48 -7.02
N ALA A 87 4.18 4.19 -7.85
CA ALA A 87 5.27 5.05 -7.39
C ALA A 87 4.81 6.38 -6.76
N VAL A 88 3.52 6.73 -6.85
CA VAL A 88 2.91 7.96 -6.32
C VAL A 88 2.03 7.62 -5.12
#